data_AF-A0A1C6PL81-F1
#
_entry.id   AF-A0A1C6PL81-F1
#
_cell.length_a   1.000
_cell.length_b   1.000
_cell.length_c   1.000
_cell.angle_alpha   90.00
_cell.angle_beta   90.00
_cell.angle_gamma   90.00
#
_symmetry.space_group_name_H-M   'P 1'
#
loop_
_entity.id
_entity.type
_entity.pdbx_description
1 polymer ?
#
loop_
_entity_poly.entity_id
_entity_poly.type
_entity_poly.pdbx_seq_one_letter_code
_entity_poly.pdbx_strand_id
1 'polypeptide(L)' 'MRTTVTLEDDAFAVAQAYAQARALKLGQAISELIRRGSGERLQVRKRAGVWVFDLPPESPRVTSSQVKDLLDDAP' A
#
# COMPACT_ATOMS: atom_id res chain seq x y z
N MET A 1 1.34 -16.29 -15.94
CA MET A 1 1.40 -17.71 -15.51
C MET A 1 0.02 -18.12 -15.02
N ARG A 2 -0.42 -19.36 -15.29
CA ARG A 2 -1.67 -19.92 -14.74
C ARG A 2 -1.32 -20.84 -13.58
N THR A 3 -1.95 -20.62 -12.43
CA THR A 3 -1.65 -21.32 -11.18
C THR A 3 -2.96 -21.61 -10.47
N THR A 4 -3.04 -22.78 -9.83
CA THR A 4 -4.13 -23.11 -8.92
C THR A 4 -3.70 -22.72 -7.52
N VAL A 5 -4.54 -21.96 -6.80
CA VAL A 5 -4.30 -21.54 -5.42
C VAL A 5 -5.52 -21.91 -4.58
N THR A 6 -5.28 -22.30 -3.33
CA THR A 6 -6.34 -22.44 -2.32
C THR A 6 -6.48 -21.11 -1.61
N LEU A 7 -7.71 -20.62 -1.47
CA LEU A 7 -8.03 -19.40 -0.73
C LEU A 7 -8.95 -19.76 0.43
N GLU A 8 -8.69 -19.17 1.59
CA GLU A 8 -9.66 -19.15 2.69
C GLU A 8 -10.92 -18.38 2.26
N ASP A 9 -12.06 -18.71 2.86
CA ASP A 9 -13.37 -18.17 2.48
C ASP A 9 -13.42 -16.63 2.55
N ASP A 10 -12.77 -16.04 3.56
CA ASP A 10 -12.70 -14.60 3.76
C ASP A 10 -11.85 -13.92 2.67
N ALA A 11 -10.70 -14.50 2.32
CA ALA A 11 -9.84 -14.03 1.25
C ALA A 11 -10.54 -14.12 -0.12
N PHE A 12 -11.29 -15.20 -0.37
CA PHE A 12 -12.09 -15.33 -1.59
C PHE A 12 -13.18 -14.25 -1.67
N ALA A 13 -13.91 -14.01 -0.58
CA ALA A 13 -14.95 -12.97 -0.53
C ALA A 13 -14.38 -11.58 -0.83
N VAL A 14 -13.22 -11.23 -0.25
CA VAL A 14 -12.53 -9.97 -0.52
C VAL A 14 -12.12 -9.86 -1.98
N ALA A 15 -11.50 -10.91 -2.55
CA ALA A 15 -11.06 -10.91 -3.94
C ALA A 15 -12.25 -10.80 -4.91
N GLN A 16 -13.37 -11.46 -4.61
CA GLN A 16 -14.58 -11.41 -5.42
C GLN A 16 -15.21 -10.01 -5.41
N ALA A 17 -15.37 -9.39 -4.24
CA ALA A 17 -15.90 -8.03 -4.12
C ALA A 17 -14.99 -7.02 -4.86
N TYR A 18 -13.67 -7.16 -4.71
CA TYR A 18 -12.70 -6.32 -5.42
C TYR A 18 -12.81 -6.46 -6.94
N ALA A 19 -12.97 -7.69 -7.44
CA ALA A 19 -13.13 -7.98 -8.86
C ALA A 19 -14.40 -7.34 -9.43
N GLN A 20 -15.53 -7.49 -8.73
CA GLN A 20 -16.83 -6.92 -9.15
C GLN A 20 -16.77 -5.39 -9.22
N ALA A 21 -16.24 -4.74 -8.18
CA ALA A 21 -16.14 -3.28 -8.09
C ALA A 21 -15.28 -2.67 -9.21
N ARG A 22 -14.41 -3.46 -9.85
CA ARG A 22 -13.45 -3.01 -10.87
C ARG A 22 -13.65 -3.68 -12.23
N ALA A 23 -14.72 -4.45 -12.41
CA ALA A 23 -14.99 -5.22 -13.61
C ALA A 23 -13.80 -6.09 -14.08
N LEU A 24 -13.10 -6.72 -13.12
CA LEU A 24 -11.94 -7.60 -13.38
C LEU A 24 -12.34 -9.08 -13.31
N LYS A 25 -11.58 -9.94 -13.99
CA LYS A 25 -11.65 -11.39 -13.73
C LYS A 25 -11.04 -11.69 -12.36
N LEU A 26 -11.55 -12.69 -11.64
CA LEU A 26 -11.08 -13.04 -10.30
C LEU A 26 -9.56 -13.25 -10.22
N GLY A 27 -8.96 -13.98 -11.17
CA GLY A 27 -7.51 -14.18 -11.21
C GLY A 27 -6.71 -12.87 -11.41
N GLN A 28 -7.25 -11.89 -12.13
CA GLN A 28 -6.61 -10.57 -12.29
C GLN A 28 -6.69 -9.78 -10.98
N ALA A 29 -7.85 -9.79 -10.31
CA ALA A 29 -8.05 -9.18 -9.01
C ALA A 29 -7.09 -9.75 -7.96
N ILE A 30 -6.99 -11.08 -7.86
CA ILE A 30 -6.04 -11.76 -6.97
C ILE A 30 -4.61 -11.33 -7.27
N SER A 31 -4.23 -11.34 -8.56
CA SER A 31 -2.88 -10.93 -8.98
C SER A 31 -2.55 -9.48 -8.60
N GLU A 32 -3.53 -8.58 -8.71
CA GLU A 32 -3.36 -7.17 -8.32
C GLU A 32 -3.30 -6.99 -6.80
N LEU A 33 -4.19 -7.65 -6.06
CA LEU A 33 -4.18 -7.63 -4.60
C LEU A 33 -2.87 -8.17 -4.03
N ILE A 34 -2.31 -9.25 -4.61
CA ILE A 34 -1.00 -9.77 -4.25
C ILE A 34 0.08 -8.70 -4.47
N ARG A 35 0.13 -8.06 -5.65
CA ARG A 35 1.12 -6.99 -5.92
C ARG A 35 1.00 -5.81 -4.95
N ARG A 36 -0.23 -5.42 -4.61
CA ARG A 36 -0.49 -4.34 -3.64
C ARG A 36 -0.05 -4.74 -2.23
N GLY A 37 -0.34 -5.98 -1.82
CA GLY A 37 0.06 -6.51 -0.52
C GLY A 37 1.54 -6.85 -0.40
N SER A 38 2.20 -7.12 -1.52
CA SER A 38 3.64 -7.42 -1.61
C SER A 38 4.50 -6.17 -1.80
N GLY A 39 3.90 -4.99 -1.98
CA GLY A 39 4.65 -3.73 -1.96
C GLY A 39 5.40 -3.58 -0.64
N GLU A 40 6.49 -2.83 -0.64
CA GLU A 40 7.20 -2.52 0.62
C GLU A 40 6.20 -1.92 1.60
N ARG A 41 6.00 -2.61 2.72
CA ARG A 41 5.33 -1.98 3.86
C ARG A 41 6.21 -0.79 4.23
N LEU A 42 5.65 0.42 4.17
CA LEU A 42 6.32 1.59 4.72
C LEU A 42 6.73 1.25 6.15
N GLN A 43 8.04 1.14 6.36
CA GLN A 43 8.59 0.82 7.66
C GLN A 43 8.19 1.98 8.56
N VAL A 44 7.46 1.68 9.63
CA VAL A 44 7.02 2.65 10.61
C VAL A 44 7.40 2.16 11.98
N ARG A 45 7.87 3.07 12.82
CA ARG A 45 8.23 2.81 14.21
C ARG A 45 7.55 3.80 15.12
N LYS A 46 7.31 3.39 16.37
CA LYS A 46 6.77 4.29 17.38
C LYS A 46 7.91 5.07 18.03
N ARG A 47 7.86 6.40 18.00
CA ARG A 47 8.80 7.30 18.68
C ARG A 47 8.01 8.31 19.50
N ALA A 48 8.26 8.35 20.81
CA ALA A 48 7.57 9.25 21.75
C ALA A 48 6.03 9.20 21.63
N GLY A 49 5.46 8.00 21.44
CA GLY A 49 4.01 7.82 21.32
C GLY A 49 3.44 8.01 19.92
N VAL A 50 4.21 8.56 18.98
CA VAL A 50 3.78 8.86 17.60
C VAL A 50 4.35 7.84 16.62
N TRP A 51 3.57 7.42 15.62
CA TRP A 51 4.07 6.62 14.50
C TRP A 51 4.88 7.52 13.56
N VAL A 52 6.13 7.14 13.31
CA VAL A 52 7.03 7.83 12.39
C VAL A 52 7.52 6.86 11.32
N PHE A 53 7.77 7.36 10.11
CA PHE A 53 8.43 6.58 9.07
C PHE A 53 9.85 6.23 9.51
N ASP A 54 10.24 4.98 9.34
CA ASP A 54 11.57 4.44 9.57
C ASP A 54 12.30 4.39 8.22
N LEU A 55 12.88 5.53 7.86
CA LEU A 55 13.54 5.73 6.58
C LEU A 55 15.00 5.25 6.64
N PRO A 56 15.57 4.73 5.53
CA PRO A 56 16.99 4.44 5.44
C PRO A 56 17.85 5.68 5.80
N PRO A 57 19.06 5.51 6.39
CA PRO A 57 19.91 6.63 6.79
C PRO A 57 20.26 7.61 5.65
N GLU A 58 20.33 7.10 4.42
CA GLU A 58 20.63 7.87 3.21
C GLU A 58 19.43 8.66 2.68
N SER A 59 18.27 8.58 3.34
CA SER A 59 17.08 9.29 2.90
C SER A 59 17.27 10.80 3.04
N PRO A 60 16.89 11.59 2.02
CA PRO A 60 17.06 13.04 2.06
C PRO A 60 16.27 13.65 3.21
N ARG A 61 16.89 14.62 3.89
CA ARG A 61 16.22 15.37 4.95
C ARG A 61 15.14 16.26 4.35
N VAL A 62 13.92 16.12 4.86
CA VAL A 62 12.84 17.10 4.60
C VAL A 62 13.19 18.41 5.31
N THR A 63 13.21 19.50 4.54
CA THR A 63 13.53 20.85 5.03
C THR A 63 12.26 21.67 5.28
N SER A 64 12.36 22.67 6.14
CA SER A 64 11.22 23.58 6.39
C SER A 64 10.78 24.36 5.15
N SER A 65 11.69 24.62 4.19
CA SER A 65 11.33 25.25 2.90
C SER A 65 10.39 24.35 2.10
N GLN A 66 10.75 23.07 1.94
CA GLN A 66 9.91 22.11 1.22
C GLN A 66 8.53 21.95 1.87
N VAL A 67 8.45 22.01 3.20
CA VAL A 67 7.16 21.97 3.90
C VAL A 67 6.33 23.22 3.62
N LYS A 68 6.96 24.39 3.60
CA LYS A 68 6.28 25.66 3.29
C LYS A 68 5.75 25.66 1.86
N ASP A 69 6.59 25.30 0.89
CA ASP A 69 6.21 25.28 -0.53
C ASP A 69 5.01 24.34 -0.75
N LEU A 70 4.98 23.19 -0.09
CA LEU A 70 3.89 22.21 -0.21
C LEU A 70 2.58 22.68 0.46
N LEU A 71 2.66 23.48 1.54
CA LEU A 71 1.48 24.09 2.16
C LEU A 71 0.91 25.22 1.29
N ASP A 72 1.78 25.99 0.64
CA ASP A 72 1.38 27.07 -0.26
C ASP A 72 0.75 26.54 -1.56
N ASP A 73 1.14 25.33 -2.00
CA ASP A 73 0.60 24.63 -3.19
C ASP A 73 -0.65 23.76 -2.91
N ALA A 74 -1.05 23.58 -1.65
CA ALA A 74 -2.22 22.79 -1.30
C ALA A 74 -3.53 23.57 -1.56
N PRO A 75 -4.57 22.96 -2.17
CA PRO A 75 -5.85 23.61 -2.44
C PRO A 75 -6.67 23.96 -1.20
#